data_AF-A0A9P7W552-F1
#
_entry.id   AF-A0A9P7W552-F1
#
_cell.length_a   1.000
_cell.length_b   1.000
_cell.length_c   1.000
_cell.angle_alpha   90.00
_cell.angle_beta   90.00
_cell.angle_gamma   90.00
#
_symmetry.space_group_name_H-M   'P 1'
#
loop_
_entity.id
_entity.type
_entity.pdbx_description
1 polymer ?
#
loop_
_entity_poly.entity_id
_entity_poly.type
_entity_poly.pdbx_seq_one_letter_code
_entity_poly.pdbx_strand_id
1 'polypeptide(L)' 'MPLKFWKPGTAEPGSALDRATEAEGNVVGSSSQHSSLSVQSQRERLPIFKHREKLLYCIEKYGVTIVVGQTGCGKTTR' A
#
# COMPACT_ATOMS: atom_id res chain seq x y z
N MET A 1 -1.79 -32.03 4.13
CA MET A 1 -2.46 -31.89 2.81
C MET A 1 -1.55 -31.07 1.90
N PRO A 2 -1.21 -31.50 0.68
CA PRO A 2 -0.25 -30.80 -0.16
C PRO A 2 -0.86 -29.54 -0.79
N LEU A 3 -0.13 -28.43 -0.72
CA LEU A 3 -0.52 -27.15 -1.34
C LEU A 3 -0.40 -27.27 -2.86
N LYS A 4 -1.51 -27.05 -3.57
CA LYS A 4 -1.58 -27.14 -5.03
C LYS A 4 -0.93 -25.90 -5.64
N PHE A 5 0.28 -26.07 -6.19
CA PHE A 5 1.01 -24.99 -6.86
C PHE A 5 0.46 -24.75 -8.27
N TRP A 6 0.27 -23.49 -8.66
CA TRP A 6 -0.24 -23.11 -9.97
C TRP A 6 0.88 -23.06 -11.01
N LYS A 7 0.67 -23.68 -12.17
CA LYS A 7 1.63 -23.67 -13.28
C LYS A 7 1.36 -22.47 -14.20
N PRO A 8 2.40 -21.73 -14.64
CA PRO A 8 2.24 -20.60 -15.54
C PRO A 8 1.54 -21.01 -16.85
N GLY A 9 0.50 -20.27 -17.25
CA GLY A 9 -0.21 -20.46 -18.52
C GLY A 9 -1.54 -21.23 -18.46
N THR A 10 -2.02 -21.64 -17.30
CA THR A 10 -3.37 -22.22 -17.13
C THR A 10 -4.30 -21.20 -16.48
N ALA A 11 -5.58 -21.12 -16.87
CA ALA A 11 -6.55 -20.23 -16.23
C ALA A 11 -6.56 -20.42 -14.69
N GLU A 12 -6.54 -19.29 -13.97
CA GLU A 12 -6.57 -19.27 -12.50
C GLU A 12 -7.81 -20.03 -12.00
N PRO A 13 -7.68 -20.89 -10.96
CA PRO A 13 -8.85 -21.47 -10.33
C PRO A 13 -9.67 -20.33 -9.75
N GLY A 14 -10.88 -20.12 -10.31
CA GLY A 14 -11.70 -18.96 -10.07
C GLY A 14 -11.87 -18.64 -8.58
N SER A 15 -11.23 -17.57 -8.14
CA SER A 15 -11.54 -16.86 -6.90
C SER A 15 -12.85 -16.09 -7.11
N ALA A 16 -13.96 -16.80 -7.19
CA ALA A 16 -15.31 -16.23 -7.29
C ALA A 16 -15.85 -15.73 -5.93
N LEU A 17 -14.99 -15.54 -4.91
CA LEU A 17 -15.41 -15.22 -3.55
C LEU A 17 -14.68 -14.05 -2.85
N ASP A 18 -13.77 -13.31 -3.51
CA ASP A 18 -13.07 -12.18 -2.84
C ASP A 18 -13.26 -10.83 -3.53
N ARG A 19 -14.42 -10.65 -4.18
CA ARG A 19 -14.92 -9.29 -4.48
C ARG A 19 -16.37 -9.16 -4.08
N ALA A 20 -16.68 -9.55 -2.84
CA ALA A 20 -17.64 -8.75 -2.13
C ALA A 20 -17.07 -7.33 -2.10
N THR A 21 -17.80 -6.39 -2.69
CA THR A 21 -17.65 -4.98 -2.34
C THR A 21 -17.93 -4.87 -0.86
N GLU A 22 -16.90 -5.10 -0.05
CA GLU A 22 -16.84 -4.54 1.28
C GLU A 22 -16.83 -3.04 1.03
N ALA A 23 -18.02 -2.43 1.09
CA ALA A 23 -18.13 -1.05 1.47
C ALA A 23 -17.25 -0.94 2.71
N GLU A 24 -16.07 -0.32 2.55
CA GLU A 24 -15.10 -0.09 3.62
C GLU A 24 -15.80 0.73 4.70
N GLY A 25 -16.52 0.01 5.56
CA GLY A 25 -17.14 0.49 6.76
C GLY A 25 -16.01 0.87 7.67
N ASN A 26 -15.72 2.16 7.71
CA ASN A 26 -15.13 2.88 8.83
C ASN A 26 -14.16 2.02 9.66
N VAL A 27 -13.08 1.55 9.02
CA VAL A 27 -11.94 1.01 9.77
C VAL A 27 -11.43 2.18 10.60
N VAL A 28 -11.61 2.09 11.91
CA VAL A 28 -11.06 3.01 12.91
C VAL A 28 -9.53 2.84 12.89
N GLY A 29 -8.90 3.32 11.82
CA GLY A 29 -7.47 3.40 11.67
C GLY A 29 -6.99 4.60 12.45
N SER A 30 -6.87 4.47 13.78
CA SER A 30 -6.25 5.46 14.67
C SER A 30 -6.52 6.93 14.27
N SER A 31 -7.79 7.25 13.98
CA SER A 31 -8.21 8.54 13.41
C SER A 31 -8.53 9.57 14.48
N SER A 32 -7.80 9.60 15.59
CA SER A 32 -8.27 10.27 16.80
C SER A 32 -7.89 11.75 16.97
N GLN A 33 -7.38 12.48 15.94
CA GLN A 33 -7.26 13.96 16.04
C GLN A 33 -7.42 14.77 14.72
N HIS A 34 -7.48 14.15 13.53
CA HIS A 34 -7.37 14.90 12.25
C HIS A 34 -8.40 14.50 11.17
N SER A 35 -9.61 14.14 11.58
CA SER A 35 -10.73 13.80 10.69
C SER A 35 -11.19 14.93 9.77
N SER A 36 -10.72 16.17 9.98
CA SER A 36 -11.03 17.35 9.14
C SER A 36 -10.00 17.65 8.04
N LEU A 37 -8.88 16.93 8.00
CA LEU A 37 -7.85 17.17 6.99
C LEU A 37 -8.18 16.41 5.70
N SER A 38 -7.92 17.04 4.56
CA SER A 38 -7.94 16.36 3.28
C SER A 38 -7.00 15.14 3.30
N VAL A 39 -7.36 14.08 2.59
CA VAL A 39 -6.52 12.88 2.43
C VAL A 39 -5.11 13.25 1.95
N GLN A 40 -5.01 14.29 1.13
CA GLN A 40 -3.75 14.82 0.65
C GLN A 40 -2.89 15.40 1.78
N SER A 41 -3.48 16.25 2.64
CA SER A 41 -2.79 16.83 3.79
C SER A 41 -2.38 15.77 4.83
N GLN A 42 -3.13 14.67 4.93
CA GLN A 42 -2.74 13.53 5.78
C GLN A 42 -1.52 12.79 5.20
N ARG A 43 -1.46 12.60 3.88
CA ARG A 43 -0.31 11.96 3.20
C ARG A 43 0.97 12.79 3.28
N GLU A 44 0.86 14.11 3.23
CA GLU A 44 1.98 15.04 3.37
C GLU A 44 2.66 14.99 4.74
N ARG A 45 1.92 14.55 5.77
CA ARG A 45 2.44 14.39 7.14
C ARG A 45 3.19 13.09 7.36
N LEU A 46 3.09 12.12 6.43
CA LEU A 46 3.79 10.85 6.58
C LEU A 46 5.31 11.08 6.53
N PRO A 47 6.10 10.39 7.38
CA PRO A 47 7.56 10.56 7.42
C PRO A 47 8.24 10.41 6.05
N ILE A 48 7.74 9.51 5.20
CA ILE A 48 8.28 9.28 3.86
C ILE A 48 8.18 10.50 2.94
N PHE A 49 7.23 11.41 3.18
CA PHE A 49 6.99 12.58 2.33
C PHE A 49 8.22 13.51 2.27
N LYS A 50 8.98 13.59 3.37
CA LYS A 50 10.24 14.34 3.45
C LYS A 50 11.31 13.85 2.47
N HIS A 51 11.16 12.64 1.94
CA HIS A 51 12.11 11.99 1.04
C HIS A 51 11.60 11.88 -0.39
N ARG A 52 10.50 12.56 -0.74
CA ARG A 52 9.85 12.47 -2.06
C ARG A 52 10.82 12.66 -3.23
N GLU A 53 11.60 13.74 -3.23
CA GLU A 53 12.52 14.03 -4.33
C GLU A 53 13.64 12.99 -4.46
N LYS A 54 14.18 12.54 -3.31
CA LYS A 54 15.23 11.50 -3.28
C LYS A 54 14.71 10.17 -3.80
N LEU A 55 13.48 9.80 -3.45
CA LEU A 55 12.83 8.59 -3.95
C LEU A 55 12.60 8.66 -5.45
N LEU A 56 12.12 9.79 -5.96
CA LEU A 56 11.92 9.99 -7.41
C LEU A 56 13.24 9.87 -8.16
N TYR A 57 14.30 10.53 -7.68
CA TYR A 57 15.64 10.41 -8.26
C TYR A 57 16.15 8.95 -8.29
N CYS A 58 15.98 8.22 -7.18
CA CYS A 58 16.45 6.84 -7.11
C CYS A 58 15.69 5.93 -8.07
N ILE A 59 14.37 6.08 -8.17
CA ILE A 59 13.53 5.29 -9.08
C ILE A 59 13.84 5.61 -10.54
N GLU A 60 14.08 6.89 -10.86
CA GLU A 60 14.45 7.31 -12.22
C GLU A 60 15.83 6.77 -12.64
N LYS A 61 16.81 6.79 -11.71
CA LYS A 61 18.19 6.43 -12.02
C LYS A 61 18.50 4.93 -11.91
N TYR A 62 17.81 4.22 -11.03
CA TYR A 62 18.12 2.83 -10.70
C TYR A 62 16.92 1.92 -10.99
N GLY A 63 17.13 0.92 -11.85
CA GLY A 63 16.09 -0.06 -12.19
C GLY A 63 15.59 -0.91 -11.01
N VAL A 64 16.35 -0.94 -9.91
CA VAL A 64 15.92 -1.55 -8.64
C VAL A 64 16.28 -0.58 -7.50
N THR A 65 15.28 -0.20 -6.70
CA THR A 65 15.45 0.66 -5.52
C THR A 65 14.88 -0.05 -4.29
N ILE A 66 15.70 -0.20 -3.24
CA ILE A 66 15.30 -0.81 -1.96
C ILE A 66 14.95 0.30 -0.97
N VAL A 67 13.73 0.27 -0.44
CA VAL A 67 13.24 1.26 0.54
C VAL A 67 13.02 0.57 1.88
N VAL A 68 13.75 0.98 2.91
CA VAL A 68 13.66 0.44 4.27
C VAL A 68 13.07 1.48 5.23
N GLY A 69 12.20 1.06 6.14
CA GLY A 69 11.65 1.93 7.17
C GLY A 69 10.61 1.22 8.05
N GLN A 70 10.32 1.77 9.23
CA GLN A 70 9.36 1.20 10.18
C GLN A 70 7.91 1.20 9.65
N THR A 71 7.07 0.24 10.04
CA THR A 71 5.62 0.23 9.76
C THR A 71 4.97 1.57 10.16
N GLY A 72 4.04 2.07 9.33
CA GLY A 72 3.38 3.37 9.56
C GLY A 72 4.15 4.60 9.03
N CYS A 73 5.38 4.45 8.52
CA CYS A 73 6.12 5.59 7.96
C CYS A 73 5.66 6.04 6.55
N GLY A 74 4.73 5.32 5.92
CA GLY A 74 4.19 5.64 4.59
C GLY A 74 4.83 4.90 3.41
N LYS A 75 5.64 3.85 3.64
CA LYS A 75 6.16 2.99 2.54
C LYS A 75 5.06 2.37 1.69
N THR A 76 3.97 1.98 2.33
CA THR A 76 2.75 1.49 1.70
C THR A 76 1.61 2.21 2.38
N THR A 77 0.75 2.85 1.60
CA THR A 77 -0.43 3.57 2.07
C THR A 77 -1.60 2.99 1.29
N ARG A 78 -2.51 2.28 1.98
CA ARG A 78 -3.81 1.88 1.43
C ARG A 78 -4.80 3.03 1.62
#